data_AF-A0A7C3QM56-F1
#
_entry.id   AF-A0A7C3QM56-F1
#
_cell.length_a   1.000
_cell.length_b   1.000
_cell.length_c   1.000
_cell.angle_alpha   90.00
_cell.angle_beta   90.00
_cell.angle_gamma   90.00
#
_symmetry.space_group_name_H-M   'P 1'
#
loop_
_entity.id
_entity.type
_entity.pdbx_description
1 polymer ?
#
loop_
_entity_poly.entity_id
_entity_poly.type
_entity_poly.pdbx_seq_one_letter_code
_entity_poly.pdbx_strand_id
1 'polypeptide(L)'
;ATVVEVELSDEYQLGVDWSLLTEGSNGFSFTQSLLGNNLVDPPFSVLEFTNLNGTLGDITAAVRALQVFGDVKVLSSPKIMAINNQTALLKVVDNLVYFTLEADTVAGQVQVTTSFTSTVHTVPVGFVMSVTPQISREEQVILNVRPTISRVIGYVNDPNPALAQAEVVSRIPQIQVREMESVLRVSSGQTAVLGGLIQDSIDLSDSGVPYLTRIPGLGRLFTYTNNKSKKSELVIFLRPQVTHNASIDGDLSGYRRYLPQARPAIGSVDSSLREDAGS
;
A
#
# COMPACT_ATOMS: atom_id res chain seq x y z
N ALA A 1 4.42 -9.73 -0.37
CA ALA A 1 4.75 -8.35 -0.73
C ALA A 1 4.73 -7.50 0.52
N THR A 2 5.57 -6.47 0.62
CA THR A 2 5.49 -5.45 1.66
C THR A 2 5.50 -4.09 0.98
N VAL A 3 4.47 -3.30 1.24
CA VAL A 3 4.27 -1.97 0.66
C VAL A 3 4.68 -0.95 1.71
N VAL A 4 5.59 -0.07 1.32
CA VAL A 4 6.17 0.95 2.19
C VAL A 4 6.04 2.31 1.51
N GLU A 5 5.50 3.29 2.23
CA GLU A 5 5.51 4.69 1.82
C GLU A 5 6.59 5.40 2.64
N VAL A 6 7.49 6.09 1.95
CA VAL A 6 8.54 6.90 2.56
C VAL A 6 8.20 8.36 2.35
N GLU A 7 8.05 9.10 3.44
CA GLU A 7 7.95 10.56 3.42
C GLU A 7 9.36 11.14 3.45
N LEU A 8 9.82 11.67 2.31
CA LEU A 8 11.20 12.15 2.14
C LEU A 8 11.42 13.44 2.93
N SER A 9 12.58 13.52 3.58
CA SER A 9 13.04 14.74 4.26
C SER A 9 13.56 15.79 3.27
N ASP A 10 13.65 17.05 3.71
CA ASP A 10 14.04 18.19 2.86
C ASP A 10 15.46 18.08 2.24
N GLU A 11 16.30 17.17 2.72
CA GLU A 11 17.68 16.96 2.27
C GLU A 11 17.80 15.95 1.10
N TYR A 12 16.79 15.10 0.88
CA TYR A 12 16.80 14.02 -0.13
C TYR A 12 15.69 14.19 -1.19
N GLN A 13 15.48 15.42 -1.67
CA GLN A 13 14.37 15.80 -2.57
C GLN A 13 14.40 15.16 -3.97
N LEU A 14 15.50 14.48 -4.33
CA LEU A 14 15.72 13.82 -5.62
C LEU A 14 15.24 12.36 -5.65
N GLY A 15 14.80 11.79 -4.52
CA GLY A 15 14.34 10.40 -4.40
C GLY A 15 15.30 9.50 -3.64
N VAL A 16 14.91 8.24 -3.41
CA VAL A 16 15.79 7.26 -2.76
C VAL A 16 16.90 6.83 -3.73
N ASP A 17 18.13 7.24 -3.46
CA ASP A 17 19.31 6.76 -4.19
C ASP A 17 19.88 5.52 -3.49
N TRP A 18 19.66 4.38 -4.14
CA TRP A 18 20.08 3.08 -3.62
C TRP A 18 21.57 2.79 -3.82
N SER A 19 22.28 3.56 -4.65
CA SER A 19 23.73 3.42 -4.82
C SER A 19 24.48 3.81 -3.55
N LEU A 20 24.00 4.85 -2.85
CA LEU A 20 24.55 5.32 -1.57
C LEU A 20 24.49 4.26 -0.46
N LEU A 21 23.55 3.32 -0.55
CA LEU A 21 23.43 2.20 0.39
C LEU A 21 24.48 1.10 0.18
N THR A 22 25.18 1.11 -0.95
CA THR A 22 26.21 0.11 -1.31
C THR A 22 27.64 0.53 -0.94
N GLU A 23 27.87 1.82 -0.67
CA GLU A 23 29.22 2.36 -0.38
C GLU A 23 29.76 1.98 1.01
N GLY A 24 28.92 1.41 1.89
CA GLY A 24 29.30 1.00 3.26
C GLY A 24 29.09 -0.49 3.52
N SER A 25 29.95 -1.36 2.96
CA SER A 25 30.25 -2.78 3.31
C SER A 25 29.23 -3.67 4.06
N ASN A 26 27.92 -3.47 3.91
CA ASN A 26 26.87 -4.09 4.74
C ASN A 26 26.08 -5.19 4.01
N GLY A 27 26.60 -5.77 2.93
CA GLY A 27 25.95 -6.88 2.22
C GLY A 27 24.87 -6.45 1.22
N PHE A 28 24.77 -5.17 0.89
CA PHE A 28 23.93 -4.67 -0.21
C PHE A 28 24.78 -4.59 -1.51
N SER A 29 24.26 -5.13 -2.61
CA SER A 29 24.81 -4.96 -3.96
C SER A 29 23.77 -4.29 -4.87
N PHE A 30 24.23 -3.38 -5.71
CA PHE A 30 23.41 -2.72 -6.72
C PHE A 30 24.00 -3.03 -8.10
N THR A 31 23.18 -3.60 -8.98
CA THR A 31 23.57 -3.87 -10.37
C THR A 31 22.61 -3.13 -11.29
N GLN A 32 23.17 -2.21 -12.09
CA GLN A 32 22.44 -1.45 -13.08
C GLN A 32 23.00 -1.77 -14.48
N SER A 33 22.14 -2.23 -15.38
CA SER A 33 22.48 -2.48 -16.78
C SER A 33 21.66 -1.54 -17.66
N LEU A 34 22.29 -0.44 -18.09
CA LEU A 34 21.68 0.58 -18.96
C LEU A 34 21.77 0.22 -20.45
N LEU A 35 22.72 -0.66 -20.78
CA LEU A 35 22.97 -1.17 -22.11
C LEU A 35 22.90 -2.69 -21.98
N GLY A 36 21.75 -3.29 -22.30
CA GLY A 36 21.52 -4.74 -22.17
C GLY A 36 22.71 -5.53 -22.73
N ASN A 37 23.28 -6.43 -21.92
CA ASN A 37 24.38 -7.29 -22.36
C ASN A 37 23.83 -8.27 -23.40
N ASN A 38 23.91 -7.86 -24.67
CA ASN A 38 23.17 -8.37 -25.83
C ASN A 38 21.70 -7.94 -25.85
N LEU A 39 21.17 -7.64 -27.05
CA LEU A 39 19.78 -7.20 -27.36
C LEU A 39 18.65 -8.16 -26.90
N VAL A 40 18.96 -9.10 -26.00
CA VAL A 40 18.07 -10.15 -25.49
C VAL A 40 17.49 -9.79 -24.12
N ASP A 41 18.20 -8.99 -23.30
CA ASP A 41 17.72 -8.57 -21.98
C ASP A 41 17.42 -7.05 -21.93
N PRO A 42 16.21 -6.63 -21.56
CA PRO A 42 15.86 -5.22 -21.39
C PRO A 42 16.68 -4.57 -20.25
N PRO A 43 16.89 -3.24 -20.29
CA PRO A 43 17.61 -2.53 -19.24
C PRO A 43 16.93 -2.76 -17.89
N PHE A 44 17.73 -3.03 -16.86
CA PHE A 44 17.24 -3.32 -15.52
C PHE A 44 18.11 -2.66 -14.46
N SER A 45 17.52 -2.42 -13.29
CA SER A 45 18.21 -1.99 -12.07
C SER A 45 17.75 -2.92 -10.95
N VAL A 46 18.68 -3.66 -10.34
CA VAL A 46 18.39 -4.64 -9.29
C VAL A 46 19.25 -4.33 -8.08
N LEU A 47 18.62 -4.35 -6.90
CA LEU A 47 19.27 -4.29 -5.59
C LEU A 47 19.14 -5.65 -4.95
N GLU A 48 20.27 -6.23 -4.60
CA GLU A 48 20.36 -7.53 -3.96
C GLU A 48 21.01 -7.37 -2.58
N PHE A 49 20.52 -8.14 -1.61
CA PHE A 49 21.05 -8.12 -0.25
C PHE A 49 21.48 -9.54 0.11
N THR A 50 22.77 -9.74 0.32
CA THR A 50 23.36 -11.02 0.70
C THR A 50 23.76 -10.97 2.18
N ASN A 51 22.93 -11.57 3.03
CA ASN A 51 23.25 -11.73 4.44
C ASN A 51 24.17 -12.97 4.60
N LEU A 52 25.41 -12.76 5.06
CA LEU A 52 26.34 -13.85 5.36
C LEU A 52 25.94 -14.67 6.62
N ASN A 53 24.98 -14.21 7.42
CA ASN A 53 24.54 -14.86 8.65
C ASN A 53 23.00 -14.84 8.75
N GLY A 54 22.35 -15.84 8.16
CA GLY A 54 20.89 -15.90 8.04
C GLY A 54 20.13 -15.92 9.37
N THR A 55 19.25 -14.93 9.59
CA THR A 55 17.93 -15.06 10.23
C THR A 55 17.17 -13.73 10.19
N LEU A 56 15.96 -13.72 9.60
CA LEU A 56 14.89 -12.71 9.76
C LEU A 56 15.19 -11.21 9.52
N GLY A 57 16.33 -10.84 8.91
CA GLY A 57 16.79 -9.44 8.81
C GLY A 57 16.39 -8.66 7.55
N ASP A 58 15.93 -9.30 6.47
CA ASP A 58 16.00 -8.71 5.12
C ASP A 58 15.10 -7.49 4.90
N ILE A 59 13.81 -7.60 5.22
CA ILE A 59 12.85 -6.49 5.01
C ILE A 59 13.03 -5.41 6.09
N THR A 60 13.33 -5.82 7.32
CA THR A 60 13.56 -4.86 8.42
C THR A 60 14.84 -4.06 8.20
N ALA A 61 15.90 -4.65 7.63
CA ALA A 61 17.11 -3.94 7.25
C ALA A 61 16.86 -2.96 6.09
N ALA A 62 16.12 -3.38 5.05
CA ALA A 62 15.75 -2.48 3.96
C ALA A 62 14.86 -1.32 4.43
N VAL A 63 13.89 -1.58 5.31
CA VAL A 63 13.06 -0.55 5.95
C VAL A 63 13.89 0.40 6.81
N ARG A 64 14.88 -0.11 7.55
CA ARG A 64 15.82 0.73 8.34
C ARG A 64 16.75 1.55 7.47
N ALA A 65 17.20 1.01 6.34
CA ALA A 65 17.98 1.77 5.36
C ALA A 65 17.16 2.92 4.76
N LEU A 66 15.87 2.69 4.48
CA LEU A 66 14.96 3.74 4.03
C LEU A 66 14.72 4.84 5.07
N GLN A 67 14.86 4.55 6.37
CA GLN A 67 14.77 5.57 7.43
C GLN A 67 15.89 6.62 7.36
N VAL A 68 16.98 6.35 6.63
CA VAL A 68 18.03 7.37 6.37
C VAL A 68 17.50 8.50 5.49
N PHE A 69 16.56 8.19 4.58
CA PHE A 69 16.04 9.16 3.61
C PHE A 69 14.80 9.92 4.12
N GLY A 70 14.10 9.40 5.14
CA GLY A 70 12.93 10.06 5.73
C GLY A 70 12.05 9.16 6.61
N ASP A 71 10.84 9.63 6.91
CA ASP A 71 9.88 8.91 7.77
C ASP A 71 9.21 7.76 7.00
N VAL A 72 9.39 6.53 7.50
CA VAL A 72 8.94 5.32 6.82
C VAL A 72 7.65 4.78 7.44
N LYS A 73 6.61 4.64 6.64
CA LYS A 73 5.33 4.03 7.03
C LYS A 73 5.07 2.76 6.23
N VAL A 74 4.95 1.62 6.92
CA VAL A 74 4.51 0.37 6.30
C VAL A 74 3.00 0.41 6.12
N LEU A 75 2.52 0.32 4.88
CA LEU A 75 1.09 0.35 4.58
C LEU A 75 0.47 -1.04 4.73
N SER A 76 1.10 -2.06 4.15
CA SER A 76 0.54 -3.42 4.06
C SER A 76 1.63 -4.48 3.85
N SER A 77 1.47 -5.68 4.41
CA SER A 77 2.35 -6.84 4.16
C SER A 77 1.58 -8.10 3.72
N PRO A 78 0.90 -8.06 2.57
CA PRO A 78 0.08 -9.17 2.14
C PRO A 78 0.89 -10.35 1.58
N LYS A 79 0.29 -11.55 1.70
CA LYS A 79 0.83 -12.81 1.19
C LYS A 79 -0.22 -13.52 0.34
N ILE A 80 0.18 -14.04 -0.81
CA ILE A 80 -0.65 -14.84 -1.70
C ILE A 80 0.19 -15.98 -2.25
N MET A 81 -0.44 -17.15 -2.42
CA MET A 81 0.15 -18.31 -3.08
C MET A 81 -0.50 -18.46 -4.46
N ALA A 82 0.31 -18.85 -5.43
CA ALA A 82 -0.12 -19.00 -6.82
C ALA A 82 0.59 -20.21 -7.44
N ILE A 83 -0.10 -20.89 -8.36
CA ILE A 83 0.48 -21.98 -9.14
C ILE A 83 1.33 -21.38 -10.26
N ASN A 84 2.38 -22.11 -10.67
CA ASN A 84 3.19 -21.74 -11.83
C ASN A 84 2.31 -21.47 -13.07
N ASN A 85 2.55 -20.34 -13.75
CA ASN A 85 1.78 -19.84 -14.89
C ASN A 85 0.30 -19.56 -14.63
N GLN A 86 -0.11 -19.41 -13.37
CA GLN A 86 -1.50 -19.06 -13.02
C GLN A 86 -1.55 -17.72 -12.31
N THR A 87 -2.37 -16.82 -12.84
CA THR A 87 -2.60 -15.51 -12.24
C THR A 87 -3.39 -15.66 -10.95
N ALA A 88 -2.88 -15.09 -9.87
CA ALA A 88 -3.57 -15.00 -8.60
C ALA A 88 -3.90 -13.53 -8.29
N LEU A 89 -5.12 -13.30 -7.81
CA LEU A 89 -5.62 -11.99 -7.44
C LEU A 89 -5.77 -11.90 -5.92
N LEU A 90 -5.15 -10.88 -5.34
CA LEU A 90 -5.36 -10.48 -3.96
C LEU A 90 -6.11 -9.15 -3.94
N LYS A 91 -7.23 -9.09 -3.20
CA LYS A 91 -8.02 -7.87 -3.02
C LYS A 91 -8.32 -7.66 -1.53
N VAL A 92 -7.74 -6.61 -0.95
CA VAL A 92 -7.92 -6.20 0.44
C VAL A 92 -8.40 -4.75 0.42
N VAL A 93 -9.72 -4.57 0.36
CA VAL A 93 -10.34 -3.25 0.18
C VAL A 93 -11.51 -3.05 1.14
N ASP A 94 -11.70 -1.80 1.53
CA ASP A 94 -12.89 -1.32 2.22
C ASP A 94 -13.82 -0.68 1.19
N ASN A 95 -15.10 -1.08 1.20
CA ASN A 95 -16.11 -0.52 0.32
C ASN A 95 -16.68 0.75 0.95
N LEU A 96 -16.25 1.92 0.46
CA LEU A 96 -16.79 3.20 0.91
C LEU A 96 -18.10 3.49 0.22
N VAL A 97 -19.14 3.72 1.04
CA VAL A 97 -20.47 4.06 0.56
C VAL A 97 -20.64 5.58 0.61
N TYR A 98 -21.11 6.16 -0.48
CA TYR A 98 -21.50 7.57 -0.56
C TYR A 98 -22.78 7.72 -1.36
N PHE A 99 -23.46 8.85 -1.22
CA PHE A 99 -24.73 9.12 -1.88
C PHE A 99 -24.58 10.32 -2.81
N THR A 100 -25.18 10.22 -3.99
CA THR A 100 -25.41 11.37 -4.87
C THR A 100 -26.87 11.79 -4.73
N LEU A 101 -27.11 13.10 -4.76
CA LEU A 101 -28.45 13.66 -4.59
C LEU A 101 -28.86 14.35 -5.89
N GLU A 102 -29.96 13.89 -6.47
CA GLU A 102 -30.63 14.55 -7.59
C GLU A 102 -31.80 15.35 -7.03
N ALA A 103 -31.91 16.61 -7.44
CA ALA A 103 -32.95 17.52 -6.96
C ALA A 103 -33.89 17.85 -8.11
N ASP A 104 -35.14 17.41 -7.99
CA ASP A 104 -36.20 17.72 -8.95
C ASP A 104 -37.07 18.83 -8.37
N THR A 105 -37.12 19.97 -9.07
CA THR A 105 -37.94 21.11 -8.66
C THR A 105 -39.13 21.25 -9.59
N VAL A 106 -40.33 21.07 -9.04
CA VAL A 106 -41.59 21.30 -9.74
C VAL A 106 -42.15 22.64 -9.28
N ALA A 107 -42.17 23.62 -10.19
CA ALA A 107 -42.75 24.94 -9.93
C ALA A 107 -44.26 24.91 -10.22
N GLY A 108 -45.08 24.87 -9.17
CA GLY A 108 -46.52 25.10 -9.25
C GLY A 108 -46.86 26.59 -9.16
N GLN A 109 -48.07 26.99 -9.59
CA GLN A 109 -48.51 28.41 -9.56
C GLN A 109 -48.57 29.05 -8.16
N VAL A 110 -48.59 28.25 -7.09
CA VAL A 110 -48.74 28.72 -5.69
C VAL A 110 -47.62 28.22 -4.77
N GLN A 111 -46.97 27.09 -5.11
CA GLN A 111 -45.89 26.51 -4.31
C GLN A 111 -44.83 25.88 -5.22
N VAL A 112 -43.56 26.08 -4.86
CA VAL A 112 -42.42 25.38 -5.45
C VAL A 112 -42.09 24.21 -4.54
N THR A 113 -42.12 22.99 -5.08
CA THR A 113 -41.74 21.77 -4.36
C THR A 113 -40.46 21.22 -4.94
N THR A 114 -39.44 21.02 -4.10
CA THR A 114 -38.18 20.36 -4.47
C THR A 114 -38.12 19.01 -3.78
N SER A 115 -38.03 17.92 -4.56
CA SER A 115 -37.81 16.56 -4.07
C SER A 115 -36.37 16.14 -4.30
N PHE A 116 -35.81 15.39 -3.35
CA PHE A 116 -34.45 14.85 -3.45
C PHE A 116 -34.49 13.33 -3.61
N THR A 117 -33.86 12.83 -4.66
CA THR A 117 -33.64 11.40 -4.89
C THR A 117 -32.20 11.07 -4.56
N SER A 118 -31.99 10.11 -3.65
CA SER A 118 -30.66 9.67 -3.22
C SER A 118 -30.27 8.38 -3.92
N THR A 119 -29.15 8.39 -4.65
CA THR A 119 -28.57 7.20 -5.27
C THR A 119 -27.35 6.74 -4.48
N VAL A 120 -27.34 5.47 -4.09
CA VAL A 120 -26.20 4.86 -3.37
C VAL A 120 -25.09 4.47 -4.33
N HIS A 121 -23.87 4.85 -4.01
CA HIS A 121 -22.66 4.46 -4.73
C HIS A 121 -21.69 3.78 -3.77
N THR A 122 -20.85 2.90 -4.30
CA THR A 122 -19.83 2.19 -3.52
C THR A 122 -18.52 2.19 -4.29
N VAL A 123 -17.45 2.65 -3.64
CA VAL A 123 -16.10 2.66 -4.20
C VAL A 123 -15.16 1.81 -3.33
N PRO A 124 -14.51 0.77 -3.89
CA PRO A 124 -13.53 -0.03 -3.15
C PRO A 124 -12.23 0.75 -3.00
N VAL A 125 -11.79 0.92 -1.76
CA VAL A 125 -10.55 1.64 -1.41
C VAL A 125 -9.64 0.71 -0.60
N GLY A 126 -8.39 0.53 -1.04
CA GLY A 126 -7.43 -0.32 -0.35
C GLY A 126 -6.37 -0.89 -1.29
N PHE A 127 -5.92 -2.12 -1.04
CA PHE A 127 -4.86 -2.78 -1.78
C PHE A 127 -5.41 -3.88 -2.70
N VAL A 128 -5.01 -3.86 -3.96
CA VAL A 128 -5.27 -4.92 -4.95
C VAL A 128 -3.95 -5.31 -5.59
N MET A 129 -3.71 -6.59 -5.81
CA MET A 129 -2.52 -7.07 -6.50
C MET A 129 -2.85 -8.28 -7.36
N SER A 130 -2.55 -8.19 -8.64
CA SER A 130 -2.49 -9.34 -9.54
C SER A 130 -1.04 -9.81 -9.65
N VAL A 131 -0.81 -11.12 -9.56
CA VAL A 131 0.51 -11.72 -9.72
C VAL A 131 0.43 -13.00 -10.56
N THR A 132 1.31 -13.11 -11.55
CA THR A 132 1.49 -14.32 -12.35
C THR A 132 2.95 -14.78 -12.22
N PRO A 133 3.21 -15.86 -11.47
CA PRO A 133 4.56 -16.41 -11.36
C PRO A 133 4.88 -17.35 -12.54
N GLN A 134 6.12 -17.34 -12.99
CA GLN A 134 6.70 -18.34 -13.87
C GLN A 134 8.00 -18.83 -13.24
N ILE A 135 8.09 -20.13 -12.98
CA ILE A 135 9.23 -20.75 -12.30
C ILE A 135 10.12 -21.43 -13.35
N SER A 136 11.41 -21.07 -13.39
CA SER A 136 12.41 -21.69 -14.25
C SER A 136 12.93 -23.01 -13.66
N ARG A 137 13.73 -23.76 -14.42
CA ARG A 137 14.35 -25.00 -13.94
C ARG A 137 15.43 -24.79 -12.87
N GLU A 138 15.92 -23.56 -12.74
CA GLU A 138 16.95 -23.14 -11.78
C GLU A 138 16.34 -22.41 -10.56
N GLU A 139 15.05 -22.63 -10.28
CA GLU A 139 14.31 -21.97 -9.19
C GLU A 139 14.27 -20.43 -9.27
N GLN A 140 14.55 -19.85 -10.43
CA GLN A 140 14.30 -18.43 -10.67
C GLN A 140 12.81 -18.21 -10.93
N VAL A 141 12.26 -17.19 -10.29
CA VAL A 141 10.84 -16.83 -10.42
C VAL A 141 10.73 -15.54 -11.20
N ILE A 142 10.14 -15.62 -12.39
CA ILE A 142 9.68 -14.45 -13.14
C ILE A 142 8.29 -14.11 -12.61
N LEU A 143 8.09 -12.89 -12.14
CA LEU A 143 6.82 -12.40 -11.63
C LEU A 143 6.32 -11.28 -12.53
N ASN A 144 5.16 -11.47 -13.15
CA ASN A 144 4.36 -10.35 -13.66
C ASN A 144 3.46 -9.86 -12.52
N VAL A 145 3.61 -8.61 -12.13
CA VAL A 145 2.89 -8.02 -11.00
C VAL A 145 2.22 -6.71 -11.37
N ARG A 146 0.99 -6.55 -10.87
CA ARG A 146 0.22 -5.32 -10.97
C ARG A 146 -0.38 -4.95 -9.60
N PRO A 147 0.37 -4.25 -8.74
CA PRO A 147 -0.17 -3.69 -7.51
C PRO A 147 -0.93 -2.39 -7.78
N THR A 148 -2.08 -2.25 -7.13
CA THR A 148 -2.92 -1.05 -7.09
C THR A 148 -3.22 -0.71 -5.63
N ILE A 149 -2.91 0.52 -5.21
CA ILE A 149 -3.21 1.05 -3.87
C ILE A 149 -4.14 2.24 -4.04
N SER A 150 -5.26 2.23 -3.34
CA SER A 150 -6.17 3.35 -3.27
C SER A 150 -6.39 3.83 -1.84
N ARG A 151 -6.54 5.14 -1.66
CA ARG A 151 -6.83 5.79 -0.37
C ARG A 151 -7.70 7.02 -0.55
N VAL A 152 -8.48 7.35 0.48
CA VAL A 152 -9.22 8.62 0.53
C VAL A 152 -8.24 9.76 0.84
N ILE A 153 -8.28 10.82 0.04
CA ILE A 153 -7.45 12.03 0.25
C ILE A 153 -8.26 13.22 0.78
N GLY A 154 -9.59 13.17 0.66
CA GLY A 154 -10.46 14.24 1.11
C GLY A 154 -11.90 13.98 0.69
N TYR A 155 -12.75 14.98 0.93
CA TYR A 155 -14.13 15.00 0.47
C TYR A 155 -14.41 16.35 -0.18
N VAL A 156 -15.06 16.33 -1.32
CA VAL A 156 -15.56 17.54 -1.99
C VAL A 156 -17.07 17.58 -1.89
N ASN A 157 -17.62 18.78 -1.76
CA ASN A 157 -19.06 18.93 -1.81
C ASN A 157 -19.55 18.76 -3.26
N ASP A 158 -20.69 18.12 -3.41
CA ASP A 158 -21.39 17.99 -4.69
C ASP A 158 -21.64 19.40 -5.29
N PRO A 159 -21.24 19.66 -6.55
CA PRO A 159 -21.40 20.97 -7.17
C PRO A 159 -22.85 21.29 -7.58
N ASN A 160 -23.83 20.41 -7.33
CA ASN A 160 -25.23 20.64 -7.68
C ASN A 160 -25.79 21.94 -7.03
N PRO A 161 -26.17 22.96 -7.83
CA PRO A 161 -26.62 24.25 -7.32
C PRO A 161 -27.94 24.18 -6.55
N ALA A 162 -28.79 23.19 -6.83
CA ALA A 162 -30.04 22.99 -6.10
C ALA A 162 -29.79 22.52 -4.65
N LEU A 163 -28.72 21.74 -4.42
CA LEU A 163 -28.29 21.36 -3.07
C LEU A 163 -27.75 22.57 -2.30
N ALA A 164 -26.97 23.42 -2.98
CA ALA A 164 -26.45 24.65 -2.39
C ALA A 164 -27.58 25.63 -1.99
N GLN A 165 -28.62 25.77 -2.81
CA GLN A 165 -29.81 26.59 -2.51
C GLN A 165 -30.66 26.02 -1.36
N ALA A 166 -30.66 24.69 -1.20
CA ALA A 166 -31.37 24.00 -0.12
C ALA A 166 -30.53 23.80 1.15
N GLU A 167 -29.32 24.36 1.21
CA GLU A 167 -28.36 24.19 2.31
C GLU A 167 -28.02 22.72 2.63
N VAL A 168 -28.10 21.84 1.63
CA VAL A 168 -27.79 20.40 1.77
C VAL A 168 -26.34 20.15 1.40
N VAL A 169 -25.59 19.54 2.33
CA VAL A 169 -24.19 19.16 2.11
C VAL A 169 -24.10 17.69 1.72
N SER A 170 -23.78 17.43 0.45
CA SER A 170 -23.42 16.08 -0.04
C SER A 170 -21.91 15.98 -0.21
N ARG A 171 -21.26 15.10 0.55
CA ARG A 171 -19.80 14.92 0.54
C ARG A 171 -19.41 13.72 -0.31
N ILE A 172 -18.68 13.97 -1.39
CA ILE A 172 -18.19 12.96 -2.32
C ILE A 172 -16.71 12.68 -1.98
N PRO A 173 -16.33 11.41 -1.74
CA PRO A 173 -14.95 11.08 -1.43
C PRO A 173 -14.03 11.29 -2.63
N GLN A 174 -12.89 11.92 -2.40
CA GLN A 174 -11.79 11.98 -3.37
C GLN A 174 -10.85 10.80 -3.13
N ILE A 175 -10.69 9.95 -4.13
CA ILE A 175 -9.86 8.75 -4.05
C ILE A 175 -8.59 8.97 -4.86
N GLN A 176 -7.43 8.78 -4.21
CA GLN A 176 -6.17 8.65 -4.91
C GLN A 176 -5.92 7.18 -5.22
N VAL A 177 -5.52 6.87 -6.45
CA VAL A 177 -5.14 5.53 -6.90
C VAL A 177 -3.70 5.57 -7.39
N ARG A 178 -2.91 4.59 -6.96
CA ARG A 178 -1.53 4.34 -7.39
C ARG A 178 -1.48 2.95 -7.98
N GLU A 179 -1.11 2.83 -9.24
CA GLU A 179 -1.03 1.56 -9.95
C GLU A 179 0.33 1.45 -10.63
N MET A 180 0.92 0.26 -10.57
CA MET A 180 2.17 -0.08 -11.24
C MET A 180 2.01 -1.41 -11.95
N GLU A 181 2.76 -1.62 -13.03
CA GLU A 181 2.88 -2.91 -13.71
C GLU A 181 4.35 -3.17 -13.99
N SER A 182 4.83 -4.37 -13.65
CA SER A 182 6.23 -4.72 -13.88
C SER A 182 6.39 -6.23 -14.05
N VAL A 183 7.43 -6.60 -14.79
CA VAL A 183 7.92 -7.97 -14.88
C VAL A 183 9.32 -8.01 -14.29
N LEU A 184 9.54 -8.89 -13.31
CA LEU A 184 10.83 -9.01 -12.62
C LEU A 184 11.24 -10.48 -12.51
N ARG A 185 12.54 -10.74 -12.58
CA ARG A 185 13.14 -12.05 -12.35
C ARG A 185 13.87 -12.03 -11.01
N VAL A 186 13.48 -12.93 -10.11
CA VAL A 186 13.99 -12.96 -8.74
C VAL A 186 14.17 -14.42 -8.32
N SER A 187 15.31 -14.72 -7.69
CA SER A 187 15.55 -16.06 -7.15
C SER A 187 14.59 -16.36 -6.00
N SER A 188 14.14 -17.61 -5.88
CA SER A 188 13.41 -18.07 -4.69
C SER A 188 14.20 -17.70 -3.42
N GLY A 189 13.55 -17.18 -2.38
CA GLY A 189 14.27 -16.74 -1.19
C GLY A 189 14.54 -15.23 -1.13
N GLN A 190 14.82 -14.62 -2.27
CA GLN A 190 15.35 -13.26 -2.38
C GLN A 190 14.24 -12.20 -2.42
N THR A 191 14.58 -10.98 -2.01
CA THR A 191 13.65 -9.85 -2.03
C THR A 191 14.04 -8.90 -3.15
N ALA A 192 13.12 -8.59 -4.05
CA ALA A 192 13.24 -7.53 -5.03
C ALA A 192 12.46 -6.29 -4.61
N VAL A 193 12.93 -5.15 -5.08
CA VAL A 193 12.31 -3.84 -4.84
C VAL A 193 11.73 -3.35 -6.16
N LEU A 194 10.43 -3.09 -6.20
CA LEU A 194 9.79 -2.30 -7.25
C LEU A 194 9.67 -0.87 -6.75
N GLY A 195 10.51 0.01 -7.30
CA GLY A 195 10.47 1.44 -7.02
C GLY A 195 9.74 2.23 -8.11
N GLY A 196 9.32 3.45 -7.75
CA GLY A 196 9.34 4.58 -8.67
C GLY A 196 8.03 5.31 -8.96
N LEU A 197 7.38 5.90 -7.95
CA LEU A 197 6.57 7.11 -8.20
C LEU A 197 6.81 8.13 -7.07
N ILE A 198 7.62 9.14 -7.37
CA ILE A 198 7.82 10.31 -6.51
C ILE A 198 6.63 11.25 -6.72
N GLN A 199 5.94 11.57 -5.63
CA GLN A 199 4.87 12.57 -5.64
C GLN A 199 5.29 13.78 -4.82
N ASP A 200 5.25 14.95 -5.46
CA ASP A 200 5.43 16.24 -4.81
C ASP A 200 4.05 16.79 -4.43
N SER A 201 3.78 16.94 -3.13
CA SER A 201 2.64 17.73 -2.63
C SER A 201 3.18 19.04 -2.08
N ILE A 202 2.63 20.16 -2.54
CA ILE A 202 2.94 21.49 -2.01
C ILE A 202 1.68 22.01 -1.34
N ASP A 203 1.67 21.99 -0.01
CA ASP A 203 0.62 22.63 0.80
C ASP A 203 1.07 24.06 1.12
N LEU A 204 0.53 25.02 0.36
CA LEU A 204 0.69 26.46 0.61
C LEU A 204 -0.40 26.89 1.59
N SER A 205 0.02 27.19 2.83
CA SER A 205 -0.85 27.73 3.87
C SER A 205 -0.39 29.14 4.23
N ASP A 206 -1.07 30.15 3.71
CA ASP A 206 -0.86 31.54 4.10
C ASP A 206 -1.81 31.92 5.24
N SER A 207 -1.24 32.32 6.38
CA SER A 207 -2.00 32.85 7.52
C SER A 207 -1.45 34.24 7.86
N GLY A 208 -2.32 35.25 7.99
CA GLY A 208 -1.87 36.61 8.29
C GLY A 208 -2.97 37.47 8.91
N VAL A 209 -2.58 38.53 9.60
CA VAL A 209 -3.53 39.45 10.23
C VAL A 209 -4.25 40.24 9.13
N PRO A 210 -5.60 40.23 9.07
CA PRO A 210 -6.35 41.03 8.10
C PRO A 210 -5.95 42.50 8.18
N TYR A 211 -5.90 43.20 7.03
CA TYR A 211 -5.49 44.61 6.84
C TYR A 211 -3.98 44.91 6.89
N LEU A 212 -3.22 44.37 7.85
CA LEU A 212 -1.78 44.66 7.97
C LEU A 212 -0.93 44.00 6.87
N THR A 213 -1.40 42.88 6.33
CA THR A 213 -0.78 42.15 5.22
C THR A 213 -0.82 42.88 3.87
N ARG A 214 -1.65 43.93 3.72
CA ARG A 214 -1.83 44.68 2.47
C ARG A 214 -0.95 45.94 2.36
N ILE A 215 -0.19 46.29 3.40
CA ILE A 215 0.66 47.50 3.40
C ILE A 215 1.89 47.25 2.51
N PRO A 216 2.09 48.02 1.42
CA PRO A 216 3.29 47.90 0.58
C PRO A 216 4.56 48.11 1.42
N GLY A 217 5.51 47.19 1.35
CA GLY A 217 6.79 47.27 2.08
C GLY A 217 6.78 46.69 3.51
N LEU A 218 5.65 46.70 4.23
CA LEU A 218 5.55 46.19 5.61
C LEU A 218 4.67 44.95 5.78
N GLY A 219 3.85 44.61 4.78
CA GLY A 219 2.91 43.47 4.85
C GLY A 219 3.58 42.11 5.07
N ARG A 220 4.84 41.94 4.65
CA ARG A 220 5.63 40.71 4.86
C ARG A 220 6.00 40.45 6.32
N LEU A 221 5.97 41.45 7.19
CA LEU A 221 6.25 41.28 8.64
C LEU A 221 5.03 40.77 9.42
N PHE A 222 3.84 40.78 8.79
CA PHE A 222 2.57 40.38 9.39
C PHE A 222 1.90 39.21 8.65
N THR A 223 2.63 38.59 7.71
CA THR A 223 2.26 37.35 7.02
C THR A 223 3.09 36.21 7.60
N TYR A 224 2.43 35.13 8.00
CA TYR A 224 3.05 33.85 8.31
C TYR A 224 2.76 32.89 7.15
N THR A 225 3.74 32.72 6.26
CA THR A 225 3.67 31.73 5.18
C THR A 225 4.23 30.42 5.70
N ASN A 226 3.37 29.42 5.83
CA ASN A 226 3.77 28.08 6.20
C ASN A 226 3.79 27.21 4.94
N ASN A 227 4.98 27.09 4.33
CA ASN A 227 5.21 26.20 3.19
C ASN A 227 5.45 24.79 3.73
N LYS A 228 4.49 23.88 3.54
CA LYS A 228 4.70 22.46 3.80
C LYS A 228 4.80 21.74 2.47
N SER A 229 6.03 21.40 2.06
CA SER A 229 6.22 20.44 0.97
C SER A 229 6.25 19.04 1.59
N LYS A 230 5.43 18.14 1.08
CA LYS A 230 5.42 16.73 1.47
C LYS A 230 5.72 15.90 0.23
N LYS A 231 6.88 15.27 0.21
CA LYS A 231 7.29 14.33 -0.83
C LYS A 231 7.08 12.91 -0.33
N SER A 232 6.35 12.09 -1.08
CA SER A 232 6.14 10.68 -0.72
C SER A 232 6.56 9.78 -1.86
N GLU A 233 7.34 8.74 -1.55
CA GLU A 233 7.72 7.69 -2.50
C GLU A 233 7.12 6.35 -2.08
N LEU A 234 6.47 5.67 -3.04
CA LEU A 234 5.92 4.33 -2.84
C LEU A 234 6.95 3.27 -3.26
N VAL A 235 7.33 2.42 -2.32
CA VAL A 235 8.28 1.32 -2.52
C VAL A 235 7.59 -0.01 -2.23
N ILE A 236 7.69 -0.97 -3.15
CA ILE A 236 7.05 -2.28 -3.02
C ILE A 236 8.13 -3.37 -3.00
N PHE A 237 8.25 -4.05 -1.86
CA PHE A 237 9.13 -5.20 -1.68
C PHE A 237 8.41 -6.50 -2.04
N LEU A 238 8.98 -7.29 -2.93
CA LEU A 238 8.46 -8.61 -3.30
C LEU A 238 9.47 -9.69 -2.95
N ARG A 239 9.01 -10.73 -2.27
CA ARG A 239 9.83 -11.90 -1.92
C ARG A 239 9.12 -13.17 -2.39
N PRO A 240 9.42 -13.71 -3.59
CA PRO A 240 8.92 -15.01 -3.99
C PRO A 240 9.52 -16.11 -3.11
N GLN A 241 8.73 -17.16 -2.89
CA GLN A 241 9.15 -18.41 -2.26
C GLN A 241 8.56 -19.54 -3.09
N VAL A 242 9.42 -20.39 -3.66
CA VAL A 242 8.98 -21.61 -4.34
C VAL A 242 8.77 -22.70 -3.29
N THR A 243 7.61 -23.35 -3.34
CA THR A 243 7.22 -24.43 -2.44
C THR A 243 6.96 -25.68 -3.26
N HIS A 244 7.65 -26.77 -2.95
CA HIS A 244 7.53 -28.05 -3.65
C HIS A 244 6.54 -28.97 -2.95
N ASN A 245 6.51 -28.93 -1.61
CA ASN A 245 5.57 -29.68 -0.80
C ASN A 245 4.73 -28.71 0.05
N ALA A 246 3.52 -28.41 -0.43
CA ALA A 246 2.54 -27.55 0.24
C ALA A 246 1.89 -28.26 1.45
N SER A 247 2.70 -28.83 2.35
CA SER A 247 2.28 -29.46 3.59
C SER A 247 2.72 -28.63 4.80
N ILE A 248 1.89 -28.64 5.85
CA ILE A 248 2.22 -28.04 7.15
C ILE A 248 3.37 -28.78 7.83
N ASP A 249 3.60 -30.04 7.48
CA ASP A 249 4.77 -30.80 7.94
C ASP A 249 5.99 -30.65 7.01
N GLY A 250 5.85 -29.87 5.93
CA GLY A 250 6.92 -29.55 4.97
C GLY A 250 7.20 -28.05 4.89
N ASP A 251 7.17 -27.51 3.67
CA ASP A 251 7.56 -26.12 3.37
C ASP A 251 6.64 -25.07 4.02
N LEU A 252 5.47 -25.47 4.52
CA LEU A 252 4.50 -24.58 5.17
C LEU A 252 4.49 -24.67 6.71
N SER A 253 5.48 -25.31 7.33
CA SER A 253 5.56 -25.48 8.79
C SER A 253 5.46 -24.17 9.58
N GLY A 254 5.99 -23.06 9.04
CA GLY A 254 5.86 -21.73 9.65
C GLY A 254 4.41 -21.22 9.77
N TYR A 255 3.47 -21.76 9.00
CA TYR A 255 2.05 -21.40 9.06
C TYR A 255 1.28 -22.14 10.15
N ARG A 256 1.89 -23.14 10.80
CA ARG A 256 1.26 -23.89 11.91
C ARG A 256 0.79 -22.98 13.05
N ARG A 257 1.49 -21.87 13.29
CA ARG A 257 1.12 -20.87 14.31
C ARG A 257 -0.20 -20.13 14.04
N TYR A 258 -0.66 -20.14 12.79
CA TYR A 258 -1.92 -19.52 12.40
C TYR A 258 -3.09 -20.50 12.38
N LEU A 259 -2.81 -21.80 12.55
CA LEU A 259 -3.88 -22.77 12.70
C LEU A 259 -4.55 -22.59 14.06
N PRO A 260 -5.88 -22.72 14.14
CA PRO A 260 -6.56 -22.84 15.42
C PRO A 260 -5.94 -24.01 16.18
N GLN A 261 -5.50 -23.78 17.42
CA GLN A 261 -5.10 -24.88 18.28
C GLN A 261 -6.30 -25.82 18.40
N ALA A 262 -6.12 -27.09 18.05
CA ALA A 262 -7.15 -28.08 18.25
C ALA A 262 -7.53 -28.06 19.74
N ARG A 263 -8.76 -27.64 20.05
CA ARG A 263 -9.29 -27.73 21.41
C ARG A 263 -9.20 -29.21 21.80
N PRO A 264 -8.57 -29.56 22.94
CA PRO A 264 -8.60 -30.93 23.40
C PRO A 264 -10.07 -31.35 23.51
N ALA A 265 -10.41 -32.49 22.91
CA ALA A 265 -11.77 -33.01 22.92
C ALA A 265 -12.22 -33.15 24.38
N ILE A 266 -13.22 -32.38 24.77
CA ILE A 266 -13.85 -32.50 26.09
C ILE A 266 -14.58 -33.86 26.09
N GLY A 267 -14.09 -34.79 26.93
CA GLY A 267 -14.84 -35.97 27.33
C GLY A 267 -14.29 -37.31 26.84
N SER A 268 -13.16 -37.75 27.39
CA SER A 268 -13.12 -39.14 27.87
C SER A 268 -13.57 -39.07 29.33
N VAL A 269 -14.85 -39.35 29.56
CA VAL A 269 -15.36 -39.56 30.91
C VAL A 269 -14.70 -40.84 31.40
N ASP A 270 -13.82 -40.66 32.40
CA ASP A 270 -13.20 -41.72 33.18
C ASP A 270 -14.30 -42.66 33.70
N SER A 271 -14.32 -43.90 33.19
CA SER A 271 -15.32 -44.91 33.52
C SER A 271 -14.97 -45.71 34.77
N SER A 272 -14.18 -45.16 35.70
CA SER A 272 -13.67 -45.89 36.87
C SER A 272 -14.45 -45.71 38.18
N LEU A 273 -15.64 -45.09 38.18
CA LEU A 273 -16.42 -44.86 39.41
C LEU A 273 -17.81 -45.50 39.42
N ARG A 274 -17.92 -46.79 39.09
CA ARG A 274 -19.18 -47.52 39.28
C ARG A 274 -18.99 -48.94 39.78
N GLU A 275 -18.31 -49.06 40.92
CA GLU A 275 -18.28 -50.28 41.71
C GLU A 275 -18.12 -49.92 43.19
N ASP A 276 -19.17 -49.33 43.78
CA ASP A 276 -19.44 -49.40 45.23
C ASP A 276 -20.76 -48.68 45.54
N ALA A 277 -21.86 -49.39 45.34
CA ALA A 277 -23.14 -49.09 45.99
C ALA A 277 -24.02 -50.35 45.96
N GLY A 278 -23.60 -51.34 46.74
CA GLY A 278 -24.38 -52.52 47.07
C GLY A 278 -24.24 -52.83 48.55
N SER A 279 -25.07 -52.20 49.38
CA SER A 279 -25.65 -52.78 50.59
C SER A 279 -26.87 -52.00 51.04
#